data_AF-A0AAW4BJA5-F1
#
_entry.id   AF-A0AAW4BJA5-F1
#
_cell.length_a   1.000
_cell.length_b   1.000
_cell.length_c   1.000
_cell.angle_alpha   90.00
_cell.angle_beta   90.00
_cell.angle_gamma   90.00
#
_symmetry.space_group_name_H-M   'P 1'
#
loop_
_entity.id
_entity.type
_entity.pdbx_description
1 polymer ?
#
loop_
_entity_poly.entity_id
_entity_poly.type
_entity_poly.pdbx_seq_one_letter_code
_entity_poly.pdbx_strand_id
1 'polypeptide(L)'
;FNEFLSELLAKCGRDNLDGVLLALDKIDRGAESVLILQETLGLINDKPYYRYYLCNGWVFSYWKSRGYLAASIAICWKNKVYVRGQYLDKSTVVNYASGKALLSFGESGIHSINGIPWYAEDLAEDPATYLRNVDPEENKFGLSSALSLWFQLHN
;
A
#
# COMPACT_ATOMS: atom_id res chain seq x y z
N PHE A 1 -5.09 7.85 -9.05
CA PHE A 1 -5.33 7.46 -7.64
C PHE A 1 -6.16 8.51 -6.90
N ASN A 2 -5.77 9.80 -6.86
CA ASN A 2 -6.53 10.83 -6.15
C ASN A 2 -8.02 10.91 -6.54
N GLU A 3 -8.31 10.91 -7.84
CA GLU A 3 -9.68 10.87 -8.37
C GLU A 3 -10.44 9.63 -7.90
N PHE A 4 -9.85 8.45 -8.08
CA PHE A 4 -10.39 7.18 -7.57
C PHE A 4 -10.71 7.22 -6.06
N LEU A 5 -9.80 7.72 -5.21
CA LEU A 5 -10.06 7.83 -3.78
C LEU A 5 -11.20 8.82 -3.51
N SER A 6 -11.25 9.94 -4.23
CA SER A 6 -12.28 10.97 -4.06
C SER A 6 -13.67 10.43 -4.39
N GLU A 7 -13.80 9.70 -5.51
CA GLU A 7 -15.03 9.02 -5.90
C GLU A 7 -15.44 7.94 -4.88
N LEU A 8 -14.46 7.17 -4.38
CA LEU A 8 -14.71 6.14 -3.38
C LEU A 8 -15.23 6.75 -2.07
N LEU A 9 -14.58 7.83 -1.60
CA LEU A 9 -14.99 8.55 -0.40
C LEU A 9 -16.38 9.18 -0.53
N ALA A 10 -16.72 9.70 -1.70
CA ALA A 10 -18.06 10.22 -1.98
C ALA A 10 -19.14 9.13 -1.90
N LYS A 11 -18.78 7.87 -2.16
CA LYS A 11 -19.69 6.73 -2.14
C LYS A 11 -19.85 6.11 -0.75
N CYS A 12 -18.76 5.83 -0.04
CA CYS A 12 -18.80 5.04 1.21
C CYS A 12 -18.59 5.87 2.48
N GLY A 13 -18.11 7.11 2.36
CA GLY A 13 -17.64 7.89 3.49
C GLY A 13 -16.28 7.39 4.02
N ARG A 14 -15.49 8.31 4.59
CA ARG A 14 -14.12 8.03 5.05
C ARG A 14 -14.08 7.07 6.24
N ASP A 15 -15.07 7.12 7.13
CA ASP A 15 -15.06 6.38 8.39
C ASP A 15 -15.29 4.87 8.18
N ASN A 16 -15.65 4.47 6.95
CA ASN A 16 -15.83 3.08 6.55
C ASN A 16 -14.63 2.52 5.76
N LEU A 17 -13.57 3.30 5.57
CA LEU A 17 -12.46 2.95 4.68
C LEU A 17 -11.12 2.95 5.42
N ASP A 18 -10.45 1.80 5.41
CA ASP A 18 -9.08 1.61 5.90
C ASP A 18 -8.17 1.04 4.80
N GLY A 19 -6.85 1.12 4.98
CA GLY A 19 -5.90 0.60 4.01
C GLY A 19 -4.74 -0.19 4.59
N VAL A 20 -4.17 -1.04 3.75
CA VAL A 20 -2.91 -1.74 4.03
C VAL A 20 -2.05 -1.83 2.77
N LEU A 21 -0.75 -1.57 2.91
CA LEU A 21 0.25 -1.81 1.88
C LEU A 21 1.00 -3.10 2.20
N LEU A 22 0.92 -4.07 1.30
CA LEU A 22 1.64 -5.34 1.39
C LEU A 22 2.88 -5.29 0.50
N ALA A 23 4.04 -5.55 1.10
CA ALA A 23 5.33 -5.45 0.44
C ALA A 23 6.33 -6.50 0.93
N LEU A 24 7.46 -6.61 0.24
CA LEU A 24 8.61 -7.38 0.71
C LEU A 24 9.60 -6.46 1.40
N ASP A 25 10.25 -6.94 2.46
CA ASP A 25 11.35 -6.23 3.12
C ASP A 25 12.71 -6.56 2.49
N LYS A 26 12.79 -6.47 1.16
CA LYS A 26 14.02 -6.67 0.37
C LYS A 26 13.84 -6.17 -1.05
N ILE A 27 14.95 -6.03 -1.77
CA ILE A 27 14.96 -5.76 -3.21
C ILE A 27 14.51 -7.04 -3.96
N ASP A 28 13.45 -6.93 -4.75
CA ASP A 28 12.99 -7.98 -5.67
C ASP A 28 12.29 -7.35 -6.87
N ARG A 29 12.98 -7.34 -8.02
CA ARG A 29 12.52 -6.72 -9.27
C ARG A 29 11.25 -7.36 -9.86
N GLY A 30 10.91 -8.58 -9.44
CA GLY A 30 9.78 -9.34 -9.98
C GLY A 30 8.67 -9.59 -8.96
N ALA A 31 8.77 -9.05 -7.74
CA ALA A 31 7.72 -9.17 -6.75
C ALA A 31 6.81 -7.93 -6.79
N GLU A 32 5.53 -8.18 -7.02
CA GLU A 32 4.51 -7.15 -6.87
C GLU A 32 4.35 -6.77 -5.39
N SER A 33 3.89 -5.55 -5.18
CA SER A 33 3.30 -5.04 -3.96
C SER A 33 1.86 -4.62 -4.26
N VAL A 34 1.04 -4.56 -3.22
CA VAL A 34 -0.37 -4.20 -3.37
C VAL A 34 -0.80 -3.27 -2.24
N LEU A 35 -1.39 -2.14 -2.61
CA LEU A 35 -2.18 -1.33 -1.69
C LEU A 35 -3.62 -1.85 -1.75
N ILE A 36 -4.16 -2.24 -0.60
CA ILE A 36 -5.53 -2.72 -0.46
C ILE A 36 -6.31 -1.71 0.35
N LEU A 37 -7.43 -1.23 -0.18
CA LEU A 37 -8.42 -0.48 0.59
C LEU A 37 -9.59 -1.40 0.96
N GLN A 38 -10.03 -1.32 2.21
CA GLN A 38 -11.12 -2.10 2.78
C GLN A 38 -12.28 -1.17 3.12
N GLU A 39 -13.41 -1.32 2.42
CA GLU A 39 -14.68 -0.67 2.74
C GLU A 39 -15.52 -1.61 3.63
N THR A 40 -15.97 -1.12 4.78
CA THR A 40 -16.94 -1.81 5.62
C THR A 40 -18.36 -1.57 5.07
N LEU A 41 -19.05 -2.65 4.67
CA LEU A 41 -20.38 -2.56 4.07
C LEU A 41 -21.53 -2.71 5.08
N GLY A 42 -21.26 -3.30 6.23
CA GLY A 42 -22.23 -3.54 7.29
C GLY A 42 -21.93 -4.80 8.08
N LEU A 43 -22.95 -5.37 8.73
CA LEU A 43 -22.85 -6.53 9.59
C LEU A 43 -23.77 -7.66 9.10
N ILE A 44 -23.30 -8.91 9.17
CA ILE A 44 -24.09 -10.13 9.02
C ILE A 44 -23.87 -10.97 10.29
N ASN A 45 -24.93 -11.22 11.07
CA ASN A 45 -24.83 -11.90 12.37
C ASN A 45 -23.76 -11.25 13.28
N ASP A 46 -23.79 -9.92 13.39
CA ASP A 46 -22.83 -9.10 14.14
C ASP A 46 -21.36 -9.18 13.67
N LYS A 47 -21.10 -9.84 12.54
CA LYS A 47 -19.77 -9.88 11.92
C LYS A 47 -19.68 -8.91 10.74
N PRO A 48 -18.64 -8.06 10.68
CA PRO A 48 -18.47 -7.15 9.56
C PRO A 48 -18.18 -7.91 8.26
N TYR A 49 -18.69 -7.36 7.16
CA TYR A 49 -18.34 -7.81 5.82
C TYR A 49 -17.85 -6.63 4.98
N TYR A 50 -16.95 -6.94 4.06
CA TYR A 50 -16.10 -5.93 3.45
C TYR A 50 -16.11 -6.01 1.93
N ARG A 51 -15.85 -4.87 1.28
CA ARG A 51 -15.42 -4.79 -0.11
C ARG A 51 -13.95 -4.40 -0.17
N TYR A 52 -13.19 -5.08 -1.02
CA TYR A 52 -11.77 -4.84 -1.20
C TYR A 52 -11.48 -4.17 -2.54
N TYR A 53 -10.61 -3.18 -2.51
CA TYR A 53 -10.08 -2.50 -3.69
C TYR A 53 -8.58 -2.78 -3.79
N LEU A 54 -8.18 -3.52 -4.81
CA LEU A 54 -6.78 -3.89 -5.03
C LEU A 54 -6.12 -2.86 -5.96
N CYS A 55 -5.21 -2.07 -5.42
CA CYS A 55 -4.33 -1.19 -6.18
C CYS A 55 -2.98 -1.89 -6.36
N ASN A 56 -2.92 -2.78 -7.36
CA ASN A 56 -1.78 -3.64 -7.68
C ASN A 56 -0.95 -3.10 -8.86
N GLY A 57 -0.01 -3.90 -9.37
CA GLY A 57 0.86 -3.55 -10.50
C GLY A 57 2.09 -2.74 -10.12
N TRP A 58 2.42 -2.67 -8.82
CA TRP A 58 3.56 -1.92 -8.32
C TRP A 58 4.70 -2.84 -7.93
N VAL A 59 5.92 -2.59 -8.40
CA VAL A 59 7.12 -3.27 -7.90
C VAL A 59 7.70 -2.42 -6.77
N PHE A 60 7.70 -2.92 -5.54
CA PHE A 60 8.06 -2.11 -4.37
C PHE A 60 9.51 -1.60 -4.44
N SER A 61 10.45 -2.40 -4.93
CA SER A 61 11.84 -1.98 -5.05
C SER A 61 12.12 -1.06 -6.24
N TYR A 62 11.15 -0.86 -7.14
CA TYR A 62 11.33 0.03 -8.29
C TYR A 62 11.02 1.47 -7.88
N TRP A 63 11.99 2.37 -8.07
CA TRP A 63 11.93 3.76 -7.58
C TRP A 63 10.67 4.52 -8.00
N LYS A 64 10.22 4.33 -9.25
CA LYS A 64 9.05 5.03 -9.78
C LYS A 64 7.76 4.53 -9.13
N SER A 65 7.62 3.21 -9.01
CA SER A 65 6.50 2.60 -8.28
C SER A 65 6.49 2.99 -6.81
N ARG A 66 7.66 2.97 -6.14
CA ARG A 66 7.84 3.45 -4.76
C ARG A 66 7.37 4.90 -4.59
N GLY A 67 7.74 5.81 -5.50
CA GLY A 67 7.28 7.20 -5.49
C GLY A 67 5.76 7.36 -5.56
N TYR A 68 5.11 6.73 -6.54
CA TYR A 68 3.66 6.82 -6.67
C TYR A 68 2.89 6.11 -5.54
N LEU A 69 3.45 5.04 -4.97
CA LEU A 69 2.90 4.42 -3.76
C LEU A 69 2.98 5.37 -2.57
N ALA A 70 4.12 6.02 -2.34
CA ALA A 70 4.28 7.02 -1.28
C ALA A 70 3.27 8.18 -1.43
N ALA A 71 3.11 8.72 -2.64
CA ALA A 71 2.10 9.73 -2.92
C ALA A 71 0.67 9.23 -2.69
N SER A 72 0.36 7.99 -3.08
CA SER A 72 -0.97 7.40 -2.86
C SER A 72 -1.28 7.25 -1.37
N ILE A 73 -0.29 6.83 -0.57
CA ILE A 73 -0.41 6.75 0.89
C ILE A 73 -0.61 8.15 1.49
N ALA A 74 0.20 9.14 1.09
CA ALA A 74 0.04 10.52 1.56
C ALA A 74 -1.36 11.08 1.23
N ILE A 75 -1.89 10.78 0.03
CA ILE A 75 -3.25 11.15 -0.37
C ILE A 75 -4.31 10.48 0.53
N CYS A 76 -4.15 9.19 0.85
CA CYS A 76 -5.04 8.51 1.81
C CYS A 76 -5.02 9.19 3.19
N TRP A 77 -3.83 9.40 3.75
CA TRP A 77 -3.65 10.02 5.05
C TRP A 77 -4.22 11.44 5.12
N LYS A 78 -4.02 12.25 4.06
CA LYS A 78 -4.63 13.59 3.93
C LYS A 78 -6.16 13.54 3.99
N ASN A 79 -6.77 12.46 3.51
CA ASN A 79 -8.21 12.25 3.53
C ASN A 79 -8.69 11.44 4.75
N LYS A 80 -7.81 11.22 5.75
CA LYS A 80 -8.06 10.43 6.97
C LYS A 80 -8.44 8.96 6.70
N VAL A 81 -7.91 8.40 5.61
CA VAL A 81 -7.93 6.97 5.33
C VAL A 81 -6.57 6.42 5.75
N TYR A 82 -6.52 5.67 6.84
CA TYR A 82 -5.26 5.26 7.43
C TYR A 82 -4.73 3.99 6.75
N VAL A 83 -3.57 4.12 6.12
CA VAL A 83 -2.88 3.01 5.47
C VAL A 83 -1.75 2.53 6.35
N ARG A 84 -1.75 1.23 6.69
CA ARG A 84 -0.67 0.57 7.46
C ARG A 84 0.25 -0.21 6.54
N GLY A 85 1.49 -0.43 6.95
CA GLY A 85 2.44 -1.28 6.23
C GLY A 85 2.50 -2.70 6.80
N GLN A 86 2.60 -3.70 5.92
CA GLN A 86 2.90 -5.08 6.29
C GLN A 86 3.96 -5.66 5.35
N TYR A 87 5.06 -6.15 5.92
CA TYR A 87 6.01 -6.98 5.20
C TYR A 87 5.64 -8.45 5.29
N LEU A 88 5.60 -9.12 4.14
CA LEU A 88 5.19 -10.51 3.98
C LEU A 88 6.17 -11.25 3.04
N ASP A 89 6.06 -12.58 2.99
CA ASP A 89 6.78 -13.36 2.00
C ASP A 89 6.23 -13.13 0.58
N LYS A 90 7.07 -13.39 -0.42
CA LYS A 90 6.76 -13.16 -1.84
C LYS A 90 5.47 -13.87 -2.28
N SER A 91 5.27 -15.11 -1.86
CA SER A 91 4.14 -15.91 -2.32
C SER A 91 2.82 -15.33 -1.81
N THR A 92 2.80 -14.90 -0.55
CA THR A 92 1.63 -14.26 0.06
C THR A 92 1.30 -12.93 -0.62
N VAL A 93 2.28 -12.05 -0.84
CA VAL A 93 2.03 -10.76 -1.51
C VAL A 93 1.51 -10.96 -2.93
N VAL A 94 2.13 -11.84 -3.72
CA VAL A 94 1.71 -12.12 -5.10
C VAL A 94 0.31 -12.72 -5.15
N ASN A 95 -0.04 -13.61 -4.21
CA ASN A 95 -1.37 -14.20 -4.15
C ASN A 95 -2.45 -13.16 -3.86
N TYR A 96 -2.19 -12.18 -2.99
CA TYR A 96 -3.11 -11.08 -2.73
C TYR A 96 -3.15 -10.06 -3.85
N ALA A 97 -2.00 -9.67 -4.40
CA ALA A 97 -1.91 -8.73 -5.52
C ALA A 97 -2.67 -9.24 -6.77
N SER A 98 -2.65 -10.55 -7.01
CA SER A 98 -3.35 -11.19 -8.13
C SER A 98 -4.81 -11.54 -7.86
N GLY A 99 -5.31 -11.36 -6.63
CA GLY A 99 -6.66 -11.78 -6.23
C GLY A 99 -6.89 -13.30 -6.24
N LYS A 100 -5.81 -14.11 -6.33
CA LYS A 100 -5.89 -15.58 -6.35
C LYS A 100 -6.12 -16.19 -4.97
N ALA A 101 -5.73 -15.49 -3.92
CA ALA A 101 -6.12 -15.82 -2.57
C ALA A 101 -7.23 -14.88 -2.13
N LEU A 102 -8.34 -15.46 -1.64
CA LEU A 102 -9.18 -14.76 -0.69
C LEU A 102 -8.26 -14.37 0.46
N LEU A 103 -8.27 -13.10 0.82
CA LEU A 103 -7.64 -12.65 2.04
C LEU A 103 -8.20 -13.53 3.17
N SER A 104 -7.37 -14.42 3.72
CA SER A 104 -7.80 -15.53 4.58
C SER A 104 -8.25 -14.97 5.93
N PHE A 105 -9.43 -14.36 5.94
CA PHE A 105 -9.89 -13.49 7.01
C PHE A 105 -10.94 -14.19 7.85
N GLY A 106 -10.50 -14.65 9.01
CA GLY A 106 -11.37 -14.76 10.18
C GLY A 106 -11.50 -13.38 10.82
N GLU A 107 -12.67 -12.77 10.63
CA GLU A 107 -13.28 -11.75 11.51
C GLU A 107 -12.90 -10.27 11.33
N SER A 108 -11.65 -9.85 11.07
CA SER A 108 -11.30 -8.39 11.07
C SER A 108 -10.76 -7.82 9.76
N GLY A 109 -10.79 -8.59 8.68
CA GLY A 109 -10.30 -8.11 7.39
C GLY A 109 -8.81 -7.73 7.43
N ILE A 110 -8.41 -6.64 6.76
CA ILE A 110 -7.01 -6.18 6.63
C ILE A 110 -6.27 -5.97 7.96
N HIS A 111 -6.98 -5.91 9.08
CA HIS A 111 -6.39 -5.79 10.42
C HIS A 111 -5.80 -7.11 10.96
N SER A 112 -6.09 -8.25 10.33
CA SER A 112 -5.65 -9.59 10.77
C SER A 112 -4.52 -10.18 9.92
N ILE A 113 -3.81 -9.35 9.16
CA ILE A 113 -2.71 -9.81 8.30
C ILE A 113 -1.49 -10.13 9.17
N ASN A 114 -1.05 -11.39 9.13
CA ASN A 114 0.14 -11.87 9.83
C ASN A 114 1.41 -11.52 9.05
N GLY A 115 2.01 -10.37 9.37
CA GLY A 115 3.26 -9.89 8.79
C GLY A 115 4.10 -9.08 9.79
N ILE A 116 5.19 -8.50 9.30
CA ILE A 116 5.97 -7.53 10.08
C ILE A 116 5.36 -6.14 9.85
N PRO A 117 4.74 -5.52 10.87
CA PRO A 117 4.11 -4.22 10.73
C PRO A 117 5.15 -3.10 10.56
N TRP A 118 4.79 -2.06 9.84
CA TRP A 118 5.57 -0.83 9.72
C TRP A 118 4.66 0.37 9.37
N TYR A 119 5.16 1.59 9.59
CA TYR A 119 4.43 2.83 9.31
C TYR A 119 4.55 3.18 7.83
N ALA A 120 3.45 3.06 7.09
CA ALA A 120 3.46 3.29 5.65
C ALA A 120 3.59 4.77 5.29
N GLU A 121 3.10 5.64 6.17
CA GLU A 121 3.23 7.09 6.15
C GLU A 121 4.69 7.54 6.14
N ASP A 122 5.61 6.78 6.73
CA ASP A 122 7.05 7.09 6.71
C ASP A 122 7.63 7.08 5.29
N LEU A 123 6.98 6.43 4.31
CA LEU A 123 7.39 6.57 2.90
C LEU A 123 7.21 8.00 2.39
N ALA A 124 6.23 8.72 2.92
CA ALA A 124 6.04 10.13 2.64
C ALA A 124 6.92 10.98 3.56
N GLU A 125 7.04 10.67 4.85
CA GLU A 125 7.65 11.60 5.82
C GLU A 125 9.17 11.45 5.98
N ASP A 126 9.73 10.26 5.76
CA ASP A 126 11.14 9.96 5.99
C ASP A 126 11.87 9.48 4.71
N PRO A 127 12.83 10.26 4.18
CA PRO A 127 13.57 9.86 2.99
C PRO A 127 14.41 8.58 3.21
N ALA A 128 14.83 8.27 4.45
CA ALA A 128 15.59 7.05 4.70
C ALA A 128 14.71 5.80 4.56
N THR A 129 13.50 5.83 5.14
CA THR A 129 12.49 4.78 4.97
C THR A 129 12.03 4.67 3.53
N TYR A 130 11.84 5.79 2.84
CA TYR A 130 11.48 5.82 1.42
C TYR A 130 12.53 5.14 0.52
N LEU A 131 13.82 5.40 0.75
CA LEU A 131 14.93 4.83 -0.03
C LEU A 131 15.27 3.38 0.35
N ARG A 132 14.78 2.89 1.49
CA ARG A 132 15.03 1.51 1.93
C ARG A 132 14.51 0.51 0.90
N ASN A 133 15.38 -0.44 0.55
CA ASN A 133 15.10 -1.50 -0.42
C ASN A 133 14.68 -1.00 -1.81
N VAL A 134 14.99 0.25 -2.16
CA VAL A 134 14.96 0.70 -3.56
C VAL A 134 16.14 0.09 -4.29
N ASP A 135 15.89 -0.49 -5.46
CA ASP A 135 16.95 -0.99 -6.33
C ASP A 135 17.84 0.17 -6.75
N PRO A 136 19.16 0.11 -6.49
CA PRO A 136 20.04 1.19 -6.89
C PRO A 136 20.15 1.34 -8.41
N GLU A 137 19.82 0.29 -9.17
CA GLU A 137 20.06 0.22 -10.61
C GLU A 137 21.54 0.51 -10.97
N GLU A 138 21.85 0.62 -12.26
CA GLU A 138 23.20 0.92 -12.71
C GLU A 138 23.62 2.32 -12.23
N ASN A 139 24.86 2.47 -11.74
CA ASN A 139 25.41 3.75 -11.30
C ASN A 139 24.58 4.50 -10.24
N LYS A 140 23.79 3.78 -9.42
CA LYS A 140 22.88 4.36 -8.40
C LYS A 140 21.78 5.26 -8.99
N PHE A 141 21.41 5.05 -10.25
CA PHE A 141 20.35 5.79 -10.91
C PHE A 141 19.01 5.66 -10.17
N GLY A 142 18.67 4.46 -9.67
CA GLY A 142 17.42 4.22 -8.97
C GLY A 142 17.29 5.03 -7.69
N LEU A 143 18.35 5.13 -6.87
CA LEU A 143 18.35 5.94 -5.66
C LEU A 143 18.25 7.44 -5.97
N SER A 144 18.99 7.90 -6.97
CA SER A 144 19.00 9.32 -7.37
C SER A 144 17.64 9.74 -7.93
N SER A 145 17.03 8.87 -8.74
CA SER A 145 15.70 9.08 -9.32
C SER A 145 14.59 9.00 -8.28
N ALA A 146 14.69 8.05 -7.34
CA ALA A 146 13.77 7.95 -6.21
C ALA A 146 13.76 9.26 -5.41
N LEU A 147 14.93 9.74 -4.99
CA LEU A 147 15.03 10.95 -4.18
C LEU A 147 14.53 12.19 -4.93
N SER A 148 14.86 12.32 -6.22
CA SER A 148 14.35 13.40 -7.07
C SER A 148 12.82 13.37 -7.17
N LEU A 149 12.23 12.20 -7.42
CA LEU A 149 10.78 12.03 -7.49
C LEU A 149 10.10 12.32 -6.14
N TRP A 150 10.71 11.91 -5.03
CA TRP A 150 10.18 12.18 -3.69
C TRP A 150 10.07 13.69 -3.42
N PHE A 151 11.12 14.46 -3.75
CA PHE A 151 11.08 15.92 -3.66
C PHE A 151 10.05 16.55 -4.62
N GLN A 152 9.91 16.01 -5.83
CA GLN A 152 8.91 16.49 -6.79
C GLN A 152 7.47 16.30 -6.29
N LEU A 153 7.20 15.21 -5.56
CA LEU A 153 5.88 14.89 -5.03
C LEU A 153 5.57 15.59 -3.70
N HIS A 154 6.60 16.10 -3.02
CA HIS A 154 6.48 16.86 -1.76
C HIS A 154 6.17 18.35 -1.95
N ASN A 155 6.59 18.92 -3.09
CA ASN A 155 6.40 20.32 -3.43
C ASN A 155 5.10 20.53 -4.21
#